data_AF-A0AA36J9N5-F1
#
_entry.id   AF-A0AA36J9N5-F1
#
_cell.length_a   1.000
_cell.length_b   1.000
_cell.length_c   1.000
_cell.angle_alpha   90.00
_cell.angle_beta   90.00
_cell.angle_gamma   90.00
#
_symmetry.space_group_name_H-M   'P 1'
#
loop_
_entity.id
_entity.type
_entity.pdbx_description
1 polymer ?
#
loop_
_entity_poly.entity_id
_entity_poly.type
_entity_poly.pdbx_seq_one_letter_code
_entity_poly.pdbx_strand_id
1 'polypeptide(L)'
;MAPRLWEVVGGEQAGGLVVRTGAALASEKLDERLGTGAEVQELELANERLHFRLVRGVGPKEGWVSLRLKDKPLLQPREARASPLSELFGPPHELEVVQLPPNVRLRVATISDIHTDHKVNMEWFKKRLPSKSPDVFNVLLLPGDVSDDPAVFRQTMKMLTASFDMVCYTYGNHDLWLRSQNAEPDSLAKLRTLRRTCEELQVRTGPVELRLLGRKLLLLPLLSFYTSQWDKEPELAWCPEQQKEMVAWMDFYKIRWPELLMQEVARREKEGFLFGKQGTSKAISEIFAEFNEPLLAMAEMQRDDCTVLSFSHYLPRQELFPEKRFLVDSTLHKVSGSLALEDQIRRLKPQVHVFGHSHLTVDLVLEGQRYLQWALGSPKEQAAMTRAVADTGILVLFDSAADPPLAPVQETFWGRYFRVTPRDVSNDCPAPHVRQLFARVFQQELPYDDESYRSGPNPGPAIPSYEGLFEPRWRI
;
A
#
# COMPACT_ATOMS: atom_id res chain seq x y z
N MET A 1 2.61 24.06 6.60
CA MET A 1 2.00 24.73 5.42
C MET A 1 2.80 24.34 4.20
N ALA A 2 2.14 23.93 3.10
CA ALA A 2 2.81 23.61 1.84
C ALA A 2 3.57 24.85 1.31
N PRO A 3 4.75 24.67 0.69
CA PRO A 3 5.50 25.78 0.13
C PRO A 3 4.71 26.49 -0.97
N ARG A 4 4.64 27.82 -0.92
CA ARG A 4 3.92 28.62 -1.92
C ARG A 4 4.75 28.68 -3.21
N LEU A 5 4.17 28.24 -4.32
CA LEU A 5 4.82 28.27 -5.63
C LEU A 5 4.39 29.49 -6.43
N TRP A 6 5.31 30.00 -7.23
CA TRP A 6 5.12 31.13 -8.12
C TRP A 6 5.59 30.78 -9.53
N GLU A 7 4.92 31.35 -10.52
CA GLU A 7 5.29 31.25 -11.93
C GLU A 7 5.74 32.61 -12.45
N VAL A 8 6.83 32.64 -13.20
CA VAL A 8 7.31 33.84 -13.88
C VAL A 8 6.51 34.08 -15.15
N VAL A 9 5.70 35.13 -15.16
CA VAL A 9 4.81 35.50 -16.28
C VAL A 9 5.27 36.74 -17.04
N GLY A 10 6.26 37.46 -16.54
CA GLY A 10 6.80 38.67 -17.15
C GLY A 10 8.27 38.55 -17.54
N GLY A 11 8.77 39.57 -18.24
CA GLY A 11 10.19 39.68 -18.59
C GLY A 11 10.61 39.01 -19.91
N GLU A 12 9.67 38.46 -20.68
CA GLU A 12 9.96 37.75 -21.94
C GLU A 12 10.77 38.61 -22.93
N GLN A 13 10.34 39.85 -23.17
CA GLN A 13 11.03 40.81 -24.06
C GLN A 13 12.43 41.20 -23.56
N ALA A 14 12.76 40.95 -22.28
CA ALA A 14 14.03 41.27 -21.65
C ALA A 14 14.88 40.03 -21.32
N GLY A 15 14.48 38.85 -21.81
CA GLY A 15 15.18 37.59 -21.55
C GLY A 15 15.05 37.09 -20.10
N GLY A 16 13.96 37.42 -19.42
CA GLY A 16 13.68 37.02 -18.03
C GLY A 16 13.89 38.13 -16.99
N LEU A 17 13.59 37.80 -15.74
CA LEU A 17 13.65 38.70 -14.60
C LEU A 17 15.09 38.88 -14.10
N VAL A 18 15.42 40.11 -13.71
CA VAL A 18 16.69 40.41 -13.05
C VAL A 18 16.66 39.85 -11.64
N VAL A 19 17.60 38.94 -11.34
CA VAL A 19 17.79 38.37 -10.01
C VAL A 19 18.85 39.15 -9.25
N ARG A 20 18.66 39.33 -7.95
CA ARG A 20 19.60 40.02 -7.06
C ARG A 20 19.99 39.17 -5.86
N THR A 21 21.16 39.44 -5.29
CA THR A 21 21.67 38.76 -4.09
C THR A 21 20.90 39.13 -2.81
N GLY A 22 20.16 40.24 -2.81
CA GLY A 22 19.40 40.71 -1.64
C GLY A 22 18.08 41.42 -1.96
N ALA A 23 17.26 41.62 -0.94
CA ALA A 23 15.93 42.20 -1.05
C ALA A 23 15.92 43.64 -1.59
N ALA A 24 16.96 44.44 -1.35
CA ALA A 24 17.01 45.82 -1.81
C ALA A 24 17.22 45.91 -3.34
N LEU A 25 16.62 46.92 -3.99
CA LEU A 25 16.82 47.19 -5.43
C LEU A 25 18.26 47.66 -5.76
N ALA A 26 19.03 48.05 -4.75
CA ALA A 26 20.44 48.40 -4.88
C ALA A 26 21.39 47.19 -4.75
N SER A 27 20.89 46.03 -4.30
CA SER A 27 21.71 44.82 -4.12
C SER A 27 22.29 44.34 -5.45
N GLU A 28 23.44 43.69 -5.40
CA GLU A 28 24.14 43.17 -6.57
C GLU A 28 23.23 42.30 -7.45
N LYS A 29 23.34 42.46 -8.76
CA LYS A 29 22.61 41.65 -9.74
C LYS A 29 23.40 40.38 -10.00
N LEU A 30 22.72 39.25 -10.08
CA LEU A 30 23.34 38.04 -10.60
C LEU A 30 23.46 38.14 -12.13
N ASP A 31 24.46 37.46 -12.68
CA ASP A 31 24.69 37.38 -14.13
C ASP A 31 23.54 36.64 -14.84
N GLU A 32 22.96 35.64 -14.17
CA GLU A 32 21.84 34.86 -14.66
C GLU A 32 20.49 35.52 -14.35
N ARG A 33 19.59 35.49 -15.35
CA ARG A 33 18.21 35.92 -15.21
C ARG A 33 17.29 34.74 -14.96
N LEU A 34 16.20 35.00 -14.26
CA LEU A 34 15.14 34.02 -14.07
C LEU A 34 14.18 34.06 -15.26
N GLY A 35 14.19 33.01 -16.09
CA GLY A 35 13.45 32.96 -17.35
C GLY A 35 11.93 32.98 -17.19
N THR A 36 11.22 33.51 -18.18
CA THR A 36 9.76 33.42 -18.26
C THR A 36 9.31 31.96 -18.34
N GLY A 37 8.26 31.60 -17.61
CA GLY A 37 7.80 30.22 -17.43
C GLY A 37 8.57 29.42 -16.38
N ALA A 38 9.57 30.00 -15.71
CA ALA A 38 10.22 29.36 -14.57
C ALA A 38 9.28 29.27 -13.37
N GLU A 39 9.34 28.14 -12.67
CA GLU A 39 8.61 27.87 -11.43
C GLU A 39 9.57 27.99 -10.25
N VAL A 40 9.13 28.75 -9.23
CA VAL A 40 9.95 29.03 -8.05
C VAL A 40 9.17 28.85 -6.75
N GLN A 41 9.88 28.42 -5.72
CA GLN A 41 9.36 28.31 -4.36
C GLN A 41 9.62 29.60 -3.59
N GLU A 42 8.59 30.09 -2.88
CA GLU A 42 8.72 31.20 -1.92
C GLU A 42 9.55 30.76 -0.71
N LEU A 43 10.66 31.46 -0.48
CA LEU A 43 11.43 31.36 0.76
C LEU A 43 11.08 32.50 1.71
N GLU A 44 10.92 33.70 1.17
CA GLU A 44 10.58 34.91 1.93
C GLU A 44 9.89 35.92 1.01
N LEU A 45 8.87 36.61 1.52
CA LEU A 45 8.20 37.70 0.83
C LEU A 45 8.39 39.01 1.61
N ALA A 46 9.15 39.94 1.05
CA ALA A 46 9.43 41.25 1.65
C ALA A 46 8.85 42.36 0.77
N ASN A 47 7.64 42.82 1.11
CA ASN A 47 6.86 43.77 0.30
C ASN A 47 6.62 43.24 -1.14
N GLU A 48 7.17 43.92 -2.15
CA GLU A 48 7.05 43.56 -3.58
C GLU A 48 8.25 42.76 -4.09
N ARG A 49 9.01 42.14 -3.18
CA ARG A 49 10.23 41.38 -3.47
C ARG A 49 10.09 39.95 -2.95
N LEU A 50 10.34 39.00 -3.83
CA LEU A 50 10.28 37.57 -3.53
C LEU A 50 11.69 37.01 -3.47
N HIS A 51 12.05 36.44 -2.32
CA HIS A 51 13.17 35.52 -2.21
C HIS A 51 12.70 34.15 -2.65
N PHE A 52 13.37 33.58 -3.64
CA PHE A 52 12.91 32.37 -4.29
C PHE A 52 13.99 31.32 -4.36
N ARG A 53 13.58 30.06 -4.39
CA ARG A 53 14.40 28.93 -4.86
C ARG A 53 13.83 28.39 -6.17
N LEU A 54 14.69 28.20 -7.18
CA LEU A 54 14.27 27.64 -8.46
C LEU A 54 13.82 26.19 -8.28
N VAL A 55 12.61 25.88 -8.75
CA VAL A 55 12.06 24.51 -8.76
C VAL A 55 12.19 23.92 -10.16
N ARG A 56 11.81 24.69 -11.19
CA ARG A 56 11.84 24.26 -12.60
C ARG A 56 12.05 25.45 -13.52
N GLY A 57 12.77 25.27 -14.62
CA GLY A 57 13.00 26.32 -15.63
C GLY A 57 14.47 26.75 -15.71
N VAL A 58 14.70 27.94 -16.26
CA VAL A 58 16.05 28.49 -16.51
C VAL A 58 16.29 29.67 -15.57
N GLY A 59 17.44 29.68 -14.88
CA GLY A 59 17.89 30.78 -14.03
C GLY A 59 18.72 30.30 -12.85
N PRO A 60 19.12 31.24 -11.96
CA PRO A 60 19.92 30.90 -10.79
C PRO A 60 19.10 30.08 -9.79
N LYS A 61 19.77 29.21 -9.02
CA LYS A 61 19.14 28.31 -8.04
C LYS A 61 18.36 29.05 -6.95
N GLU A 62 18.78 30.25 -6.60
CA GLU A 62 18.20 31.07 -5.53
C GLU A 62 18.44 32.56 -5.81
N GLY A 63 17.59 33.44 -5.28
CA GLY A 63 17.83 34.88 -5.32
C GLY A 63 16.56 35.72 -5.14
N TRP A 64 16.68 37.03 -5.35
CA TRP A 64 15.59 37.99 -5.14
C TRP A 64 15.09 38.66 -6.42
N VAL A 65 13.79 38.54 -6.69
CA VAL A 65 13.09 39.14 -7.84
C VAL A 65 11.97 40.08 -7.40
N SER A 66 11.55 40.96 -8.31
CA SER A 66 10.39 41.83 -8.07
C SER A 66 9.10 41.15 -8.54
N LEU A 67 8.03 41.24 -7.76
CA LEU A 67 6.73 40.65 -8.10
C LEU A 67 6.05 41.38 -9.26
N ARG A 68 6.27 42.69 -9.41
CA ARG A 68 5.70 43.53 -10.46
C ARG A 68 6.67 44.61 -10.93
N LEU A 69 6.44 45.13 -12.13
CA LEU A 69 7.11 46.31 -12.68
C LEU A 69 6.06 47.30 -13.18
N LYS A 70 5.94 48.44 -12.48
CA LYS A 70 4.78 49.34 -12.61
C LYS A 70 3.49 48.52 -12.37
N ASP A 71 2.53 48.58 -13.29
CA ASP A 71 1.25 47.84 -13.20
C ASP A 71 1.31 46.44 -13.81
N LYS A 72 2.47 45.99 -14.32
CA LYS A 72 2.59 44.66 -14.96
C LYS A 72 3.10 43.62 -13.95
N PRO A 73 2.36 42.51 -13.73
CA PRO A 73 2.86 41.41 -12.91
C PRO A 73 4.05 40.74 -13.59
N LEU A 74 5.08 40.41 -12.81
CA LEU A 74 6.26 39.65 -13.24
C LEU A 74 6.22 38.21 -12.72
N LEU A 75 5.65 38.01 -11.53
CA LEU A 75 5.31 36.70 -11.00
C LEU A 75 3.84 36.67 -10.58
N GLN A 76 3.21 35.51 -10.75
CA GLN A 76 1.90 35.23 -10.20
C GLN A 76 1.99 34.09 -9.19
N PRO A 77 1.26 34.14 -8.06
CA PRO A 77 1.08 32.96 -7.23
C PRO A 77 0.47 31.91 -8.12
N ARG A 78 1.10 30.74 -8.19
CA ARG A 78 0.43 29.60 -8.79
C ARG A 78 -0.70 29.27 -7.83
N GLU A 79 -1.96 29.44 -8.26
CA GLU A 79 -3.04 28.77 -7.55
C GLU A 79 -2.60 27.32 -7.43
N ALA A 80 -2.66 26.78 -6.21
CA ALA A 80 -2.40 25.37 -6.02
C ALA A 80 -3.48 24.63 -6.81
N ARG A 81 -3.23 24.37 -8.10
CA ARG A 81 -3.84 23.24 -8.77
C ARG A 81 -3.56 22.10 -7.82
N ALA A 82 -4.64 21.53 -7.29
CA ALA A 82 -4.56 20.26 -6.62
C ALA A 82 -3.64 19.41 -7.48
N SER A 83 -2.58 18.86 -6.90
CA SER A 83 -1.77 17.87 -7.63
C SER A 83 -2.77 16.85 -8.19
N PRO A 84 -2.59 16.36 -9.44
CA PRO A 84 -3.45 15.30 -9.98
C PRO A 84 -3.65 14.17 -8.95
N LEU A 85 -2.64 13.88 -8.13
CA LEU A 85 -2.73 12.93 -7.02
C LEU A 85 -3.76 13.32 -5.95
N SER A 86 -3.84 14.59 -5.55
CA SER A 86 -4.82 15.03 -4.56
C SER A 86 -6.26 15.06 -5.10
N GLU A 87 -6.43 15.28 -6.41
CA GLU A 87 -7.73 15.10 -7.05
C GLU A 87 -8.13 13.62 -7.10
N LEU A 88 -7.16 12.73 -7.37
CA LEU A 88 -7.37 11.28 -7.42
C LEU A 88 -7.67 10.68 -6.03
N PHE A 89 -6.85 10.97 -5.02
CA PHE A 89 -6.86 10.26 -3.73
C PHE A 89 -7.36 11.10 -2.54
N GLY A 90 -7.58 12.40 -2.75
CA GLY A 90 -7.81 13.37 -1.67
C GLY A 90 -6.50 13.95 -1.14
N PRO A 91 -6.56 14.84 -0.12
CA PRO A 91 -5.37 15.50 0.40
C PRO A 91 -4.38 14.47 1.00
N PRO A 92 -3.05 14.74 0.92
CA PRO A 92 -2.07 13.90 1.60
C PRO A 92 -2.35 13.86 3.10
N HIS A 93 -1.95 12.75 3.74
CA HIS A 93 -2.09 12.62 5.19
C HIS A 93 -0.95 13.37 5.91
N GLU A 94 -1.29 14.01 7.03
CA GLU A 94 -0.32 14.53 7.98
C GLU A 94 -0.01 13.49 9.06
N LEU A 95 1.12 13.64 9.74
CA LEU A 95 1.50 12.77 10.86
C LEU A 95 0.62 13.04 12.09
N GLU A 96 -0.10 12.02 12.53
CA GLU A 96 -0.72 12.02 13.86
C GLU A 96 0.32 11.55 14.89
N VAL A 97 0.58 12.36 15.92
CA VAL A 97 1.43 11.97 17.05
C VAL A 97 0.54 11.70 18.26
N VAL A 98 0.57 10.47 18.77
CA VAL A 98 -0.23 10.03 19.92
C VAL A 98 0.69 9.71 21.09
N GLN A 99 0.59 10.52 22.14
CA GLN A 99 1.29 10.29 23.40
C GLN A 99 0.49 9.33 24.28
N LEU A 100 1.02 8.13 24.51
CA LEU A 100 0.39 7.16 25.40
C LEU A 100 0.77 7.44 26.86
N PRO A 101 -0.15 7.16 27.83
CA PRO A 101 0.16 7.30 29.24
C PRO A 101 1.31 6.34 29.68
N PRO A 102 2.14 6.74 30.66
CA PRO A 102 3.31 5.98 31.13
C PRO A 102 3.07 4.51 31.46
N ASN A 103 1.92 4.18 32.05
CA ASN A 103 1.62 2.85 32.59
C ASN A 103 0.80 1.98 31.63
N VAL A 104 0.51 2.46 30.43
CA VAL A 104 -0.32 1.73 29.47
C VAL A 104 0.53 0.78 28.64
N ARG A 105 0.10 -0.48 28.58
CA ARG A 105 0.68 -1.49 27.70
C ARG A 105 0.14 -1.29 26.28
N LEU A 106 1.02 -1.14 25.29
CA LEU A 106 0.62 -1.09 23.89
C LEU A 106 0.68 -2.49 23.28
N ARG A 107 -0.40 -2.89 22.62
CA ARG A 107 -0.44 -4.07 21.74
C ARG A 107 -0.85 -3.63 20.34
N VAL A 108 -0.07 -4.03 19.33
CA VAL A 108 -0.43 -3.83 17.92
C VAL A 108 -0.70 -5.18 17.29
N ALA A 109 -1.93 -5.37 16.84
CA ALA A 109 -2.43 -6.59 16.24
C ALA A 109 -2.68 -6.42 14.74
N THR A 110 -2.74 -7.51 14.00
CA THR A 110 -3.00 -7.47 12.55
C THR A 110 -3.77 -8.69 12.04
N ILE A 111 -4.60 -8.43 11.03
CA ILE A 111 -5.32 -9.37 10.19
C ILE A 111 -5.66 -8.64 8.88
N SER A 112 -5.67 -9.33 7.75
CA SER A 112 -6.08 -8.78 6.43
C SER A 112 -7.21 -9.61 5.82
N ASP A 113 -7.78 -9.13 4.72
CA ASP A 113 -8.68 -9.91 3.86
C ASP A 113 -9.86 -10.48 4.66
N ILE A 114 -10.50 -9.61 5.44
CA ILE A 114 -11.52 -10.02 6.41
C ILE A 114 -12.87 -10.30 5.75
N HIS A 115 -13.10 -9.78 4.53
CA HIS A 115 -14.24 -10.10 3.66
C HIS A 115 -15.57 -10.20 4.42
N THR A 116 -15.91 -9.14 5.15
CA THR A 116 -17.09 -9.11 6.03
C THR A 116 -18.44 -9.13 5.30
N ASP A 117 -18.43 -9.10 3.97
CA ASP A 117 -19.56 -9.51 3.13
C ASP A 117 -20.01 -10.94 3.43
N HIS A 118 -19.08 -11.84 3.78
CA HIS A 118 -19.41 -13.16 4.26
C HIS A 118 -19.97 -13.07 5.68
N LYS A 119 -21.24 -13.44 5.85
CA LYS A 119 -21.91 -13.52 7.17
C LYS A 119 -21.10 -14.33 8.18
N VAL A 120 -20.45 -15.41 7.75
CA VAL A 120 -19.58 -16.23 8.61
C VAL A 120 -18.41 -15.42 9.16
N ASN A 121 -17.75 -14.61 8.33
CA ASN A 121 -16.63 -13.76 8.75
C ASN A 121 -17.11 -12.64 9.68
N MET A 122 -18.23 -12.00 9.37
CA MET A 122 -18.85 -11.00 10.26
C MET A 122 -19.13 -11.57 11.65
N GLU A 123 -19.74 -12.77 11.73
CA GLU A 123 -20.01 -13.44 13.01
C GLU A 123 -18.74 -13.93 13.72
N TRP A 124 -17.69 -14.29 12.96
CA TRP A 124 -16.39 -14.63 13.52
C TRP A 124 -15.79 -13.45 14.30
N PHE A 125 -15.83 -12.24 13.73
CA PHE A 125 -15.35 -11.03 14.41
C PHE A 125 -16.18 -10.69 15.64
N LYS A 126 -17.51 -10.67 15.53
CA LYS A 126 -18.38 -10.36 16.69
C LYS A 126 -18.10 -11.22 17.92
N LYS A 127 -17.57 -12.44 17.75
CA LYS A 127 -17.26 -13.38 18.83
C LYS A 127 -15.83 -13.30 19.36
N ARG A 128 -14.90 -12.72 18.60
CA ARG A 128 -13.44 -12.79 18.87
C ARG A 128 -12.79 -11.44 19.09
N LEU A 129 -13.56 -10.36 19.01
CA LEU A 129 -13.06 -9.02 19.22
C LEU A 129 -12.71 -8.77 20.70
N PRO A 130 -11.58 -8.09 20.98
CA PRO A 130 -11.18 -7.77 22.35
C PRO A 130 -12.12 -6.74 22.98
N SER A 131 -12.12 -6.69 24.30
CA SER A 131 -12.75 -5.58 25.04
C SER A 131 -11.69 -4.55 25.42
N LYS A 132 -12.02 -3.27 25.33
CA LYS A 132 -11.14 -2.18 25.77
C LYS A 132 -10.87 -2.28 27.26
N SER A 133 -9.65 -1.91 27.66
CA SER A 133 -9.20 -1.84 29.04
C SER A 133 -8.40 -0.56 29.26
N PRO A 134 -8.51 0.11 30.42
CA PRO A 134 -7.68 1.27 30.72
C PRO A 134 -6.17 0.96 30.76
N ASP A 135 -5.80 -0.31 30.97
CA ASP A 135 -4.40 -0.73 31.13
C ASP A 135 -3.71 -1.11 29.80
N VAL A 136 -4.49 -1.34 28.74
CA VAL A 136 -4.00 -1.83 27.45
C VAL A 136 -4.55 -0.99 26.31
N PHE A 137 -3.65 -0.36 25.55
CA PHE A 137 -3.99 0.30 24.30
C PHE A 137 -3.84 -0.69 23.14
N ASN A 138 -4.96 -1.13 22.57
CA ASN A 138 -4.98 -2.08 21.47
C ASN A 138 -5.12 -1.36 20.13
N VAL A 139 -4.15 -1.59 19.25
CA VAL A 139 -4.14 -1.10 17.87
C VAL A 139 -4.40 -2.27 16.92
N LEU A 140 -5.23 -2.08 15.91
CA LEU A 140 -5.41 -3.02 14.81
C LEU A 140 -4.81 -2.44 13.52
N LEU A 141 -3.89 -3.16 12.89
CA LEU A 141 -3.47 -2.93 11.50
C LEU A 141 -4.31 -3.81 10.58
N LEU A 142 -5.02 -3.20 9.63
CA LEU A 142 -5.93 -3.86 8.71
C LEU A 142 -5.54 -3.57 7.24
N PRO A 143 -4.73 -4.45 6.62
CA PRO A 143 -4.25 -4.30 5.24
C PRO A 143 -5.30 -4.69 4.17
N GLY A 144 -6.38 -3.91 4.08
CA GLY A 144 -7.36 -4.00 2.99
C GLY A 144 -8.29 -5.20 3.00
N ASP A 145 -9.17 -5.20 2.00
CA ASP A 145 -10.18 -6.23 1.69
C ASP A 145 -11.16 -6.48 2.84
N VAL A 146 -11.90 -5.42 3.16
CA VAL A 146 -12.96 -5.42 4.17
C VAL A 146 -14.31 -5.74 3.55
N SER A 147 -14.70 -4.96 2.53
CA SER A 147 -16.00 -5.09 1.87
C SER A 147 -16.13 -4.20 0.63
N ASP A 148 -16.73 -4.73 -0.45
CA ASP A 148 -17.12 -3.94 -1.61
C ASP A 148 -18.46 -3.21 -1.41
N ASP A 149 -19.25 -3.56 -0.38
CA ASP A 149 -20.44 -2.80 0.04
C ASP A 149 -20.08 -1.67 1.02
N PRO A 150 -20.35 -0.38 0.72
CA PRO A 150 -20.07 0.73 1.63
C PRO A 150 -20.82 0.65 2.98
N ALA A 151 -22.01 0.05 3.01
CA ALA A 151 -22.79 -0.09 4.25
C ALA A 151 -22.19 -1.16 5.17
N VAL A 152 -21.79 -2.30 4.61
CA VAL A 152 -21.10 -3.36 5.36
C VAL A 152 -19.72 -2.85 5.81
N PHE A 153 -18.98 -2.17 4.94
CA PHE A 153 -17.71 -1.53 5.30
C PHE A 153 -17.86 -0.62 6.52
N ARG A 154 -18.84 0.29 6.51
CA ARG A 154 -19.12 1.20 7.63
C ARG A 154 -19.50 0.43 8.89
N GLN A 155 -20.33 -0.60 8.78
CA GLN A 155 -20.71 -1.45 9.91
C GLN A 155 -19.48 -2.15 10.52
N THR A 156 -18.60 -2.69 9.68
CA THR A 156 -17.35 -3.33 10.11
C THR A 156 -16.44 -2.35 10.82
N MET A 157 -16.20 -1.17 10.23
CA MET A 157 -15.36 -0.15 10.86
C MET A 157 -15.90 0.30 12.22
N LYS A 158 -17.22 0.50 12.36
CA LYS A 158 -17.86 0.79 13.66
C LYS A 158 -17.63 -0.31 14.70
N MET A 159 -17.77 -1.56 14.29
CA MET A 159 -17.54 -2.71 15.16
C MET A 159 -16.08 -2.77 15.62
N LEU A 160 -15.13 -2.56 14.71
CA LEU A 160 -13.70 -2.58 15.01
C LEU A 160 -13.29 -1.42 15.92
N THR A 161 -13.75 -0.19 15.66
CA THR A 161 -13.39 0.98 16.50
C THR A 161 -14.07 0.98 17.88
N ALA A 162 -15.18 0.24 18.03
CA ALA A 162 -15.76 -0.04 19.34
C ALA A 162 -14.88 -0.97 20.19
N SER A 163 -14.12 -1.86 19.55
CA SER A 163 -13.32 -2.90 20.21
C SER A 163 -11.84 -2.53 20.38
N PHE A 164 -11.23 -1.89 19.39
CA PHE A 164 -9.84 -1.43 19.42
C PHE A 164 -9.76 0.06 19.75
N ASP A 165 -8.70 0.47 20.45
CA ASP A 165 -8.45 1.88 20.79
C ASP A 165 -8.02 2.67 19.55
N MET A 166 -7.38 1.99 18.60
CA MET A 166 -7.04 2.55 17.30
C MET A 166 -7.15 1.47 16.22
N VAL A 167 -7.71 1.85 15.07
CA VAL A 167 -7.71 1.03 13.85
C VAL A 167 -6.95 1.80 12.79
N CYS A 168 -5.89 1.20 12.27
CA CYS A 168 -5.09 1.69 11.17
C CYS A 168 -5.39 0.84 9.92
N TYR A 169 -5.68 1.49 8.80
CA TYR A 169 -6.28 0.86 7.63
C TYR A 169 -5.68 1.38 6.32
N THR A 170 -5.55 0.49 5.33
CA THR A 170 -5.27 0.82 3.93
C THR A 170 -6.21 0.00 3.05
N TYR A 171 -6.42 0.43 1.81
CA TYR A 171 -7.47 -0.10 0.94
C TYR A 171 -6.96 -1.27 0.09
N GLY A 172 -7.79 -2.31 -0.07
CA GLY A 172 -7.57 -3.39 -1.03
C GLY A 172 -8.40 -3.24 -2.30
N ASN A 173 -8.24 -4.16 -3.27
CA ASN A 173 -9.01 -4.10 -4.52
C ASN A 173 -10.50 -4.28 -4.26
N HIS A 174 -10.88 -5.21 -3.38
CA HIS A 174 -12.28 -5.51 -3.09
C HIS A 174 -13.01 -4.27 -2.57
N ASP A 175 -12.33 -3.48 -1.74
CA ASP A 175 -12.88 -2.22 -1.22
C ASP A 175 -13.16 -1.20 -2.35
N LEU A 176 -12.47 -1.29 -3.48
CA LEU A 176 -12.61 -0.40 -4.64
C LEU A 176 -13.62 -0.89 -5.69
N TRP A 177 -14.13 -2.12 -5.56
CA TRP A 177 -15.11 -2.67 -6.49
C TRP A 177 -16.42 -1.89 -6.46
N LEU A 178 -16.94 -1.54 -7.62
CA LEU A 178 -18.24 -0.89 -7.76
C LEU A 178 -19.34 -1.96 -7.86
N ARG A 179 -20.39 -1.82 -7.03
CA ARG A 179 -21.66 -2.53 -7.23
C ARG A 179 -22.56 -1.68 -8.12
N SER A 180 -23.54 -2.32 -8.76
CA SER A 180 -24.48 -1.62 -9.64
C SER A 180 -25.34 -0.58 -8.90
N GLN A 181 -25.47 -0.71 -7.57
CA GLN A 181 -26.20 0.24 -6.73
C GLN A 181 -25.32 1.37 -6.16
N ASN A 182 -24.00 1.35 -6.41
CA ASN A 182 -23.13 2.42 -5.92
C ASN A 182 -23.50 3.74 -6.59
N ALA A 183 -23.50 4.82 -5.81
CA ALA A 183 -23.74 6.16 -6.32
C ALA A 183 -22.47 6.76 -6.96
N GLU A 184 -21.29 6.22 -6.63
CA GLU A 184 -20.02 6.72 -7.10
C GLU A 184 -19.78 6.44 -8.58
N PRO A 185 -19.28 7.44 -9.35
CA PRO A 185 -19.06 7.30 -10.78
C PRO A 185 -17.91 6.37 -11.13
N ASP A 186 -16.91 6.25 -10.24
CA ASP A 186 -15.66 5.52 -10.44
C ASP A 186 -15.09 5.00 -9.09
N SER A 187 -14.10 4.11 -9.16
CA SER A 187 -13.50 3.45 -7.99
C SER A 187 -12.68 4.38 -7.10
N LEU A 188 -12.11 5.46 -7.64
CA LEU A 188 -11.41 6.45 -6.82
C LEU A 188 -12.36 7.44 -6.16
N ALA A 189 -13.52 7.72 -6.76
CA ALA A 189 -14.63 8.38 -6.09
C ALA A 189 -15.12 7.54 -4.89
N LYS A 190 -15.25 6.22 -5.06
CA LYS A 190 -15.55 5.30 -3.95
C LYS A 190 -14.47 5.33 -2.87
N LEU A 191 -13.18 5.27 -3.24
CA LEU A 191 -12.06 5.42 -2.29
C LEU A 191 -12.22 6.68 -1.45
N ARG A 192 -12.52 7.84 -2.08
CA ARG A 192 -12.74 9.10 -1.37
C ARG A 192 -13.97 9.04 -0.43
N THR A 193 -15.05 8.33 -0.79
CA THR A 193 -16.19 8.07 0.11
C THR A 193 -15.79 7.21 1.32
N LEU A 194 -15.03 6.13 1.09
CA LEU A 194 -14.55 5.26 2.16
C LEU A 194 -13.58 6.00 3.09
N ARG A 195 -12.74 6.88 2.54
CA ARG A 195 -11.87 7.77 3.32
C ARG A 195 -12.66 8.68 4.26
N ARG A 196 -13.71 9.36 3.77
CA ARG A 196 -14.59 10.18 4.63
C ARG A 196 -15.25 9.34 5.72
N THR A 197 -15.66 8.12 5.39
CA THR A 197 -16.22 7.17 6.37
C THR A 197 -15.17 6.81 7.44
N CYS A 198 -13.91 6.61 7.06
CA CYS A 198 -12.82 6.38 8.01
C CYS A 198 -12.59 7.60 8.91
N GLU A 199 -12.55 8.81 8.33
CA GLU A 199 -12.41 10.07 9.08
C GLU A 199 -13.54 10.25 10.10
N GLU A 200 -14.80 10.04 9.69
CA GLU A 200 -15.98 10.10 10.57
C GLU A 200 -15.93 9.08 11.73
N LEU A 201 -15.35 7.90 11.49
CA LEU A 201 -15.25 6.81 12.46
C LEU A 201 -13.91 6.80 13.21
N GLN A 202 -13.04 7.79 12.97
CA GLN A 202 -11.70 7.87 13.54
C GLN A 202 -10.82 6.63 13.21
N VAL A 203 -11.01 6.04 12.04
CA VAL A 203 -10.09 5.04 11.47
C VAL A 203 -8.93 5.77 10.80
N ARG A 204 -7.69 5.39 11.13
CA ARG A 204 -6.48 6.06 10.65
C ARG A 204 -6.05 5.46 9.32
N THR A 205 -6.06 6.26 8.27
CA THR A 205 -5.53 5.87 6.95
C THR A 205 -4.25 6.60 6.59
N GLY A 206 -3.71 7.41 7.51
CA GLY A 206 -2.44 8.12 7.42
C GLY A 206 -1.41 7.63 8.44
N PRO A 207 -0.20 8.24 8.47
CA PRO A 207 0.85 7.88 9.41
C PRO A 207 0.48 8.20 10.84
N VAL A 208 0.85 7.31 11.76
CA VAL A 208 0.69 7.52 13.21
C VAL A 208 1.98 7.20 13.94
N GLU A 209 2.51 8.15 14.71
CA GLU A 209 3.58 7.92 15.68
C GLU A 209 3.00 7.75 17.08
N LEU A 210 3.16 6.56 17.65
CA LEU A 210 2.83 6.26 19.04
C LEU A 210 4.08 6.46 19.91
N ARG A 211 3.96 7.34 20.90
CA ARG A 211 5.03 7.62 21.87
C ARG A 211 4.72 6.97 23.22
N LEU A 212 5.66 6.17 23.70
CA LEU A 212 5.65 5.54 25.01
C LEU A 212 6.89 5.96 25.78
N LEU A 213 6.95 5.66 27.08
CA LEU A 213 8.16 5.88 27.87
C LEU A 213 9.36 5.19 27.22
N GLY A 214 10.29 5.99 26.70
CA GLY A 214 11.54 5.53 26.09
C GLY A 214 11.39 4.78 24.75
N ARG A 215 10.21 4.81 24.11
CA ARG A 215 9.97 4.10 22.84
C ARG A 215 9.11 4.92 21.88
N LYS A 216 9.42 4.83 20.59
CA LYS A 216 8.59 5.35 19.50
C LYS A 216 8.22 4.21 18.56
N LEU A 217 6.96 4.20 18.14
CA LEU A 217 6.45 3.27 17.16
C LEU A 217 5.74 4.06 16.05
N LEU A 218 6.21 3.94 14.82
CA LEU A 218 5.64 4.56 13.64
C LEU A 218 4.85 3.52 12.85
N LEU A 219 3.55 3.77 12.68
CA LEU A 219 2.62 2.95 11.91
C LEU A 219 2.36 3.62 10.55
N LEU A 220 2.65 2.91 9.46
CA LEU A 220 2.65 3.48 8.10
C LEU A 220 1.75 2.68 7.14
N PRO A 221 0.50 3.12 6.90
CA PRO A 221 -0.28 2.60 5.78
C PRO A 221 0.35 3.08 4.46
N LEU A 222 0.58 2.14 3.55
CA LEU A 222 1.00 2.40 2.18
C LEU A 222 -0.16 2.10 1.24
N LEU A 223 -0.60 3.12 0.49
CA LEU A 223 -1.57 2.94 -0.59
C LEU A 223 -0.82 2.36 -1.79
N SER A 224 -1.35 1.29 -2.39
CA SER A 224 -0.68 0.61 -3.49
C SER A 224 -1.68 0.01 -4.46
N PHE A 225 -1.21 -0.30 -5.67
CA PHE A 225 -1.93 -1.07 -6.66
C PHE A 225 -0.94 -1.95 -7.42
N TYR A 226 -1.45 -2.91 -8.20
CA TYR A 226 -0.64 -3.87 -8.94
C TYR A 226 -0.36 -3.45 -10.39
N THR A 227 0.57 -4.18 -11.02
CA THR A 227 0.76 -4.19 -12.47
C THR A 227 1.08 -5.61 -12.94
N SER A 228 0.63 -5.97 -14.15
CA SER A 228 0.96 -7.27 -14.75
C SER A 228 2.45 -7.44 -15.01
N GLN A 229 3.21 -6.34 -15.09
CA GLN A 229 4.67 -6.39 -15.27
C GLN A 229 5.42 -6.84 -14.02
N TRP A 230 4.76 -6.92 -12.86
CA TRP A 230 5.35 -7.44 -11.63
C TRP A 230 5.58 -8.94 -11.70
N ASP A 231 4.77 -9.66 -12.50
CA ASP A 231 4.98 -11.07 -12.74
C ASP A 231 6.22 -11.31 -13.61
N LYS A 232 7.30 -11.80 -13.00
CA LYS A 232 8.54 -12.18 -13.68
C LYS A 232 8.66 -13.67 -13.96
N GLU A 233 7.67 -14.47 -13.56
CA GLU A 233 7.75 -15.91 -13.78
C GLU A 233 7.37 -16.28 -15.21
N PRO A 234 8.05 -17.28 -15.80
CA PRO A 234 7.68 -17.77 -17.11
C PRO A 234 6.23 -18.26 -17.13
N GLU A 235 5.59 -18.17 -18.29
CA GLU A 235 4.30 -18.82 -18.49
C GLU A 235 4.49 -20.33 -18.44
N LEU A 236 3.60 -21.00 -17.71
CA LEU A 236 3.61 -22.45 -17.65
C LEU A 236 3.16 -23.00 -19.00
N ALA A 237 3.91 -23.98 -19.53
CA ALA A 237 3.63 -24.56 -20.85
C ALA A 237 2.21 -25.16 -20.94
N TRP A 238 1.67 -25.60 -19.80
CA TRP A 238 0.35 -26.19 -19.67
C TRP A 238 -0.75 -25.20 -19.26
N CYS A 239 -0.47 -23.90 -19.12
CA CYS A 239 -1.45 -22.88 -18.80
C CYS A 239 -2.51 -22.78 -19.93
N PRO A 240 -3.82 -22.98 -19.64
CA PRO A 240 -4.88 -22.92 -20.66
C PRO A 240 -5.02 -21.51 -21.22
N GLU A 241 -5.36 -21.40 -22.50
CA GLU A 241 -5.54 -20.09 -23.16
C GLU A 241 -6.62 -19.25 -22.47
N GLN A 242 -7.70 -19.89 -22.01
CA GLN A 242 -8.79 -19.23 -21.29
C GLN A 242 -8.30 -18.55 -20.00
N GLN A 243 -7.30 -19.13 -19.34
CA GLN A 243 -6.73 -18.58 -18.12
C GLN A 243 -5.82 -17.39 -18.44
N LYS A 244 -5.06 -17.46 -19.54
CA LYS A 244 -4.23 -16.34 -20.03
C LYS A 244 -5.05 -15.11 -20.40
N GLU A 245 -6.30 -15.29 -20.80
CA GLU A 245 -7.24 -14.19 -21.01
C GLU A 245 -7.66 -13.46 -19.72
N MET A 246 -7.30 -13.99 -18.54
CA MET A 246 -7.50 -13.30 -17.26
C MET A 246 -8.98 -12.98 -16.95
N VAL A 247 -9.92 -13.74 -17.53
CA VAL A 247 -11.37 -13.50 -17.41
C VAL A 247 -11.94 -13.74 -16.01
N ALA A 248 -11.20 -14.45 -15.14
CA ALA A 248 -11.60 -14.71 -13.77
C ALA A 248 -11.38 -13.52 -12.82
N TRP A 249 -10.58 -12.52 -13.22
CA TRP A 249 -10.23 -11.39 -12.36
C TRP A 249 -11.32 -10.34 -12.34
N MET A 250 -12.04 -10.29 -11.21
CA MET A 250 -13.18 -9.39 -11.00
C MET A 250 -12.78 -7.91 -11.05
N ASP A 251 -11.55 -7.57 -10.72
CA ASP A 251 -11.01 -6.22 -10.79
C ASP A 251 -11.28 -5.57 -12.16
N PHE A 252 -11.09 -6.30 -13.26
CA PHE A 252 -11.30 -5.78 -14.62
C PHE A 252 -12.76 -5.48 -14.97
N TYR A 253 -13.70 -5.98 -14.18
CA TYR A 253 -15.14 -5.77 -14.35
C TYR A 253 -15.72 -4.82 -13.30
N LYS A 254 -15.09 -4.75 -12.13
CA LYS A 254 -15.60 -4.07 -10.95
C LYS A 254 -14.88 -2.76 -10.65
N ILE A 255 -13.64 -2.62 -11.08
CA ILE A 255 -12.91 -1.37 -10.95
C ILE A 255 -13.16 -0.52 -12.20
N ARG A 256 -13.54 0.74 -11.98
CA ARG A 256 -13.63 1.74 -13.03
C ARG A 256 -12.72 2.90 -12.66
N TRP A 257 -11.77 3.19 -13.52
CA TRP A 257 -10.83 4.28 -13.31
C TRP A 257 -11.41 5.62 -13.78
N PRO A 258 -11.16 6.74 -13.07
CA PRO A 258 -11.55 8.06 -13.55
C PRO A 258 -10.70 8.46 -14.75
N GLU A 259 -11.29 9.29 -15.63
CA GLU A 259 -10.63 9.83 -16.83
C GLU A 259 -9.28 10.48 -16.50
N LEU A 260 -9.19 11.21 -15.38
CA LEU A 260 -7.95 11.84 -14.93
C LEU A 260 -6.80 10.83 -14.73
N LEU A 261 -7.10 9.65 -14.16
CA LEU A 261 -6.09 8.60 -13.98
C LEU A 261 -5.68 8.03 -15.35
N MET A 262 -6.65 7.74 -16.20
CA MET A 262 -6.41 7.18 -17.53
C MET A 262 -5.54 8.11 -18.38
N GLN A 263 -5.79 9.42 -18.33
CA GLN A 263 -4.98 10.44 -19.00
C GLN A 263 -3.55 10.50 -18.44
N GLU A 264 -3.38 10.43 -17.12
CA GLU A 264 -2.07 10.45 -16.50
C GLU A 264 -1.26 9.19 -16.83
N VAL A 265 -1.90 8.03 -16.90
CA VAL A 265 -1.29 6.78 -17.39
C VAL A 265 -0.87 6.93 -18.85
N ALA A 266 -1.77 7.37 -19.74
CA ALA A 266 -1.46 7.56 -21.17
C ALA A 266 -0.34 8.60 -21.41
N ARG A 267 -0.17 9.55 -20.49
CA ARG A 267 0.95 10.51 -20.51
C ARG A 267 2.28 9.87 -20.13
N ARG A 268 2.28 8.89 -19.22
CA ARG A 268 3.49 8.18 -18.74
C ARG A 268 3.87 7.00 -19.63
N GLU A 269 2.89 6.31 -20.20
CA GLU A 269 3.06 5.11 -21.02
C GLU A 269 2.69 5.36 -22.47
N LYS A 270 3.67 5.22 -23.38
CA LYS A 270 3.46 5.40 -24.82
C LYS A 270 2.47 4.39 -25.43
N GLU A 271 2.34 3.23 -24.80
CA GLU A 271 1.46 2.13 -25.24
C GLU A 271 -0.02 2.39 -24.93
N GLY A 272 -0.31 3.46 -24.17
CA GLY A 272 -1.66 3.83 -23.76
C GLY A 272 -2.07 3.21 -22.44
N PHE A 273 -3.35 3.33 -22.11
CA PHE A 273 -3.93 2.82 -20.86
C PHE A 273 -4.33 1.35 -21.01
N LEU A 274 -3.82 0.48 -20.13
CA LEU A 274 -4.16 -0.94 -20.06
C LEU A 274 -4.75 -1.32 -18.69
N PHE A 275 -5.93 -1.93 -18.71
CA PHE A 275 -6.53 -2.56 -17.54
C PHE A 275 -7.55 -3.63 -17.98
N GLY A 276 -7.10 -4.88 -18.09
CA GLY A 276 -7.92 -5.98 -18.58
C GLY A 276 -7.11 -7.18 -19.06
N LYS A 277 -7.64 -7.91 -20.05
CA LYS A 277 -7.02 -9.11 -20.64
C LYS A 277 -5.57 -8.90 -21.12
N GLN A 278 -5.26 -7.67 -21.55
CA GLN A 278 -3.94 -7.29 -22.07
C GLN A 278 -2.93 -6.98 -20.96
N GLY A 279 -3.37 -7.01 -19.69
CA GLY A 279 -2.57 -6.68 -18.52
C GLY A 279 -3.03 -5.40 -17.83
N THR A 280 -2.15 -4.86 -16.98
CA THR A 280 -2.40 -3.67 -16.18
C THR A 280 -1.19 -2.74 -16.26
N SER A 281 -1.42 -1.51 -16.71
CA SER A 281 -0.41 -0.47 -16.87
C SER A 281 0.44 -0.30 -15.60
N LYS A 282 1.75 -0.23 -15.78
CA LYS A 282 2.73 -0.02 -14.70
C LYS A 282 2.49 1.32 -14.01
N ALA A 283 2.17 2.35 -14.78
CA ALA A 283 1.91 3.71 -14.30
C ALA A 283 0.77 3.79 -13.30
N ILE A 284 -0.22 2.87 -13.32
CA ILE A 284 -1.26 2.83 -12.28
C ILE A 284 -0.61 2.60 -10.91
N SER A 285 0.24 1.58 -10.80
CA SER A 285 0.95 1.28 -9.55
C SER A 285 1.91 2.40 -9.12
N GLU A 286 2.57 3.06 -10.07
CA GLU A 286 3.47 4.18 -9.79
C GLU A 286 2.72 5.42 -9.29
N ILE A 287 1.55 5.74 -9.85
CA ILE A 287 0.71 6.85 -9.40
C ILE A 287 0.20 6.62 -7.97
N PHE A 288 -0.19 5.38 -7.64
CA PHE A 288 -0.57 5.01 -6.27
C PHE A 288 0.63 5.16 -5.31
N ALA A 289 1.80 4.66 -5.70
CA ALA A 289 3.02 4.79 -4.91
C ALA A 289 3.41 6.27 -4.70
N GLU A 290 3.32 7.11 -5.73
CA GLU A 290 3.66 8.54 -5.66
C GLU A 290 2.87 9.29 -4.56
N PHE A 291 1.63 8.85 -4.28
CA PHE A 291 0.83 9.40 -3.19
C PHE A 291 1.44 9.16 -1.79
N ASN A 292 2.25 8.13 -1.62
CA ASN A 292 2.95 7.83 -0.37
C ASN A 292 4.24 8.65 -0.19
N GLU A 293 4.73 9.36 -1.21
CA GLU A 293 6.06 10.03 -1.13
C GLU A 293 6.20 11.04 0.02
N PRO A 294 5.21 11.91 0.31
CA PRO A 294 5.31 12.81 1.47
C PRO A 294 5.44 12.04 2.79
N LEU A 295 4.76 10.89 2.86
CA LEU A 295 4.72 9.96 3.98
C LEU A 295 6.09 9.29 4.20
N LEU A 296 6.74 8.85 3.11
CA LEU A 296 8.08 8.26 3.15
C LEU A 296 9.16 9.28 3.54
N ALA A 297 9.13 10.47 2.94
CA ALA A 297 10.07 11.54 3.29
C ALA A 297 9.99 11.88 4.79
N MET A 298 8.77 11.92 5.34
CA MET A 298 8.55 12.10 6.77
C MET A 298 9.11 10.94 7.60
N ALA A 299 8.86 9.70 7.21
CA ALA A 299 9.31 8.53 7.94
C ALA A 299 10.84 8.45 8.01
N GLU A 300 11.52 8.82 6.93
CA GLU A 300 12.99 8.91 6.88
C GLU A 300 13.55 9.94 7.86
N MET A 301 12.87 11.08 8.03
CA MET A 301 13.27 12.11 9.00
C MET A 301 13.04 11.70 10.47
N GLN A 302 12.15 10.73 10.74
CA GLN A 302 11.80 10.30 12.10
C GLN A 302 12.38 8.94 12.48
N ARG A 303 13.25 8.37 11.65
CA ARG A 303 13.62 6.97 11.73
C ARG A 303 14.50 6.64 12.94
N ASP A 304 15.31 7.58 13.40
CA ASP A 304 16.25 7.34 14.50
C ASP A 304 15.48 6.99 15.79
N ASP A 305 15.87 5.87 16.40
CA ASP A 305 15.28 5.31 17.62
C ASP A 305 13.77 4.99 17.54
N CYS A 306 13.26 4.71 16.33
CA CYS A 306 11.86 4.38 16.08
C CYS A 306 11.67 2.95 15.56
N THR A 307 10.73 2.21 16.15
CA THR A 307 10.22 0.96 15.53
C THR A 307 9.21 1.36 14.45
N VAL A 308 9.37 0.87 13.23
CA VAL A 308 8.52 1.15 12.09
C VAL A 308 7.77 -0.11 11.69
N LEU A 309 6.44 -0.05 11.70
CA LEU A 309 5.56 -1.08 11.15
C LEU A 309 4.83 -0.45 9.96
N SER A 310 5.07 -0.97 8.76
CA SER A 310 4.32 -0.52 7.59
C SER A 310 3.42 -1.62 7.06
N PHE A 311 2.41 -1.24 6.29
CA PHE A 311 1.50 -2.21 5.71
C PHE A 311 0.85 -1.72 4.42
N SER A 312 0.68 -2.63 3.47
CA SER A 312 -0.02 -2.41 2.19
C SER A 312 -1.01 -3.54 1.96
N HIS A 313 -1.98 -3.38 1.07
CA HIS A 313 -2.81 -4.53 0.71
C HIS A 313 -2.05 -5.50 -0.20
N TYR A 314 -1.45 -4.99 -1.27
CA TYR A 314 -0.73 -5.79 -2.26
C TYR A 314 0.64 -6.29 -1.80
N LEU A 315 1.15 -7.28 -2.51
CA LEU A 315 2.39 -7.95 -2.19
C LEU A 315 3.60 -7.06 -2.49
N PRO A 316 4.56 -7.00 -1.57
CA PRO A 316 5.72 -6.13 -1.70
C PRO A 316 6.88 -6.77 -2.44
N ARG A 317 6.88 -8.11 -2.60
CA ARG A 317 7.96 -8.90 -3.20
C ARG A 317 7.41 -10.18 -3.81
N GLN A 318 7.87 -10.55 -5.00
CA GLN A 318 7.36 -11.75 -5.67
C GLN A 318 7.80 -13.02 -4.93
N GLU A 319 8.92 -12.98 -4.20
CA GLU A 319 9.41 -14.12 -3.43
C GLU A 319 8.55 -14.51 -2.22
N LEU A 320 7.61 -13.65 -1.83
CA LEU A 320 6.61 -13.94 -0.79
C LEU A 320 5.43 -14.75 -1.32
N PHE A 321 5.39 -14.97 -2.64
CA PHE A 321 4.33 -15.63 -3.35
C PHE A 321 4.83 -16.98 -3.87
N PRO A 322 4.09 -18.09 -3.70
CA PRO A 322 4.52 -19.38 -4.23
C PRO A 322 4.63 -19.35 -5.75
N GLU A 323 5.47 -20.20 -6.32
CA GLU A 323 5.64 -20.32 -7.77
C GLU A 323 4.32 -20.74 -8.44
N LYS A 324 4.13 -20.34 -9.70
CA LYS A 324 2.91 -20.60 -10.47
C LYS A 324 2.50 -22.08 -10.49
N ARG A 325 3.45 -23.01 -10.44
CA ARG A 325 3.20 -24.46 -10.41
C ARG A 325 2.37 -24.91 -9.20
N PHE A 326 2.34 -24.13 -8.14
CA PHE A 326 1.56 -24.41 -6.93
C PHE A 326 0.17 -23.79 -6.95
N LEU A 327 -0.19 -23.06 -8.02
CA LEU A 327 -1.45 -22.35 -8.14
C LEU A 327 -2.35 -23.02 -9.16
N VAL A 328 -3.66 -22.94 -8.90
CA VAL A 328 -4.69 -23.35 -9.86
C VAL A 328 -4.82 -22.30 -10.96
N ASP A 329 -4.76 -21.02 -10.58
CA ASP A 329 -4.71 -19.90 -11.51
C ASP A 329 -3.35 -19.18 -11.37
N SER A 330 -2.41 -19.56 -12.22
CA SER A 330 -1.10 -18.92 -12.39
C SER A 330 -1.13 -17.43 -12.75
N THR A 331 -2.25 -16.90 -13.25
CA THR A 331 -2.34 -15.48 -13.62
C THR A 331 -2.53 -14.56 -12.40
N LEU A 332 -2.73 -15.13 -11.20
CA LEU A 332 -2.79 -14.39 -9.94
C LEU A 332 -1.53 -13.54 -9.71
N HIS A 333 -0.36 -14.01 -10.17
CA HIS A 333 0.89 -13.24 -10.12
C HIS A 333 0.75 -11.86 -10.80
N LYS A 334 -0.03 -11.77 -11.88
CA LYS A 334 -0.20 -10.54 -12.68
C LYS A 334 -1.09 -9.50 -12.00
N VAL A 335 -1.78 -9.87 -10.94
CA VAL A 335 -2.69 -8.98 -10.19
C VAL A 335 -2.29 -8.76 -8.73
N SER A 336 -1.09 -9.20 -8.34
CA SER A 336 -0.74 -9.34 -6.91
C SER A 336 0.18 -8.26 -6.34
N GLY A 337 0.95 -7.53 -7.15
CA GLY A 337 1.98 -6.62 -6.62
C GLY A 337 2.56 -5.65 -7.63
N SER A 338 3.54 -4.84 -7.20
CA SER A 338 4.26 -3.89 -8.04
C SER A 338 5.67 -3.60 -7.54
N LEU A 339 6.57 -3.28 -8.47
CA LEU A 339 7.95 -2.86 -8.14
C LEU A 339 7.98 -1.51 -7.44
N ALA A 340 7.03 -0.61 -7.75
CA ALA A 340 6.94 0.69 -7.10
C ALA A 340 6.70 0.55 -5.58
N LEU A 341 5.84 -0.38 -5.17
CA LEU A 341 5.63 -0.72 -3.75
C LEU A 341 6.89 -1.35 -3.14
N GLU A 342 7.53 -2.28 -3.85
CA GLU A 342 8.78 -2.91 -3.39
C GLU A 342 9.86 -1.87 -3.09
N ASP A 343 10.09 -0.93 -4.02
CA ASP A 343 11.08 0.14 -3.90
C ASP A 343 10.81 1.01 -2.65
N GLN A 344 9.55 1.37 -2.41
CA GLN A 344 9.16 2.15 -1.23
C GLN A 344 9.45 1.40 0.08
N ILE A 345 9.20 0.10 0.12
CA ILE A 345 9.44 -0.71 1.32
C ILE A 345 10.93 -0.95 1.53
N ARG A 346 11.70 -1.17 0.46
CA ARG A 346 13.17 -1.29 0.53
C ARG A 346 13.85 0.00 0.94
N ARG A 347 13.28 1.16 0.58
CA ARG A 347 13.70 2.48 1.05
C ARG A 347 13.39 2.65 2.54
N LEU A 348 12.15 2.33 2.94
CA LEU A 348 11.68 2.47 4.32
C LEU A 348 12.38 1.51 5.29
N LYS A 349 12.62 0.26 4.88
CA LYS A 349 13.18 -0.84 5.69
C LYS A 349 12.50 -0.92 7.09
N PRO A 350 11.18 -1.16 7.13
CA PRO A 350 10.43 -1.28 8.38
C PRO A 350 10.93 -2.49 9.21
N GLN A 351 10.62 -2.57 10.49
CA GLN A 351 10.93 -3.79 11.27
C GLN A 351 10.05 -4.96 10.81
N VAL A 352 8.80 -4.67 10.44
CA VAL A 352 7.89 -5.62 9.79
C VAL A 352 7.06 -4.86 8.75
N HIS A 353 6.93 -5.45 7.57
CA HIS A 353 5.93 -5.04 6.59
C HIS A 353 4.79 -6.05 6.55
N VAL A 354 3.55 -5.61 6.79
CA VAL A 354 2.36 -6.46 6.79
C VAL A 354 1.56 -6.28 5.49
N PHE A 355 1.06 -7.36 4.90
CA PHE A 355 0.27 -7.29 3.67
C PHE A 355 -0.89 -8.29 3.64
N GLY A 356 -1.67 -8.29 2.55
CA GLY A 356 -2.85 -9.14 2.32
C GLY A 356 -2.96 -9.65 0.89
N HIS A 357 -4.15 -9.59 0.31
CA HIS A 357 -4.50 -9.87 -1.09
C HIS A 357 -4.50 -11.34 -1.50
N SER A 358 -3.40 -12.07 -1.27
CA SER A 358 -3.26 -13.40 -1.87
C SER A 358 -4.04 -14.51 -1.18
N HIS A 359 -4.45 -14.30 0.07
CA HIS A 359 -4.98 -15.33 0.97
C HIS A 359 -4.02 -16.51 1.25
N LEU A 360 -2.74 -16.36 0.90
CA LEU A 360 -1.67 -17.33 1.18
C LEU A 360 -0.86 -16.87 2.40
N THR A 361 -1.20 -17.41 3.57
CA THR A 361 -0.50 -17.04 4.82
C THR A 361 1.00 -17.29 4.74
N VAL A 362 1.79 -16.25 5.07
CA VAL A 362 3.25 -16.29 5.01
C VAL A 362 3.85 -15.38 6.08
N ASP A 363 4.93 -15.83 6.71
CA ASP A 363 5.76 -15.02 7.60
C ASP A 363 7.22 -15.40 7.36
N LEU A 364 7.93 -14.50 6.67
CA LEU A 364 9.26 -14.74 6.13
C LEU A 364 10.16 -13.55 6.37
N VAL A 365 11.45 -13.84 6.54
CA VAL A 365 12.51 -12.83 6.56
C VAL A 365 13.31 -12.99 5.28
N LEU A 366 13.26 -11.97 4.43
CA LEU A 366 14.03 -11.90 3.18
C LEU A 366 15.03 -10.75 3.30
N GLU A 367 16.32 -11.04 3.11
CA GLU A 367 17.40 -10.03 3.19
C GLU A 367 17.37 -9.20 4.50
N GLY A 368 17.05 -9.86 5.63
CA GLY A 368 16.95 -9.21 6.94
C GLY A 368 15.66 -8.41 7.19
N GLN A 369 14.77 -8.30 6.20
CA GLN A 369 13.46 -7.65 6.33
C GLN A 369 12.37 -8.70 6.57
N ARG A 370 11.56 -8.53 7.62
CA ARG A 370 10.40 -9.39 7.87
C ARG A 370 9.18 -8.91 7.10
N TYR A 371 8.49 -9.85 6.47
CA TYR A 371 7.25 -9.67 5.74
C TYR A 371 6.20 -10.66 6.25
N LEU A 372 4.98 -10.18 6.50
CA LEU A 372 3.92 -10.95 7.12
C LEU A 372 2.60 -10.77 6.37
N GLN A 373 1.97 -11.87 5.98
CA GLN A 373 0.59 -11.91 5.52
C GLN A 373 -0.25 -12.76 6.48
N TRP A 374 -1.27 -12.14 7.09
CA TRP A 374 -2.16 -12.80 8.05
C TRP A 374 -3.63 -12.67 7.62
N ALA A 375 -3.92 -13.21 6.44
CA ALA A 375 -5.20 -13.12 5.76
C ALA A 375 -6.24 -14.11 6.32
N LEU A 376 -7.45 -13.63 6.60
CA LEU A 376 -8.57 -14.49 7.01
C LEU A 376 -9.19 -15.21 5.81
N GLY A 377 -9.40 -14.49 4.71
CA GLY A 377 -10.00 -15.02 3.48
C GLY A 377 -11.46 -15.46 3.64
N SER A 378 -11.96 -16.14 2.62
CA SER A 378 -13.30 -16.71 2.58
C SER A 378 -13.46 -17.93 3.51
N PRO A 379 -14.70 -18.30 3.88
CA PRO A 379 -14.95 -19.48 4.71
C PRO A 379 -14.39 -20.80 4.17
N LYS A 380 -14.25 -20.95 2.84
CA LYS A 380 -13.66 -22.16 2.24
C LYS A 380 -12.14 -22.18 2.44
N GLU A 381 -11.49 -21.04 2.32
CA GLU A 381 -10.03 -20.90 2.48
C GLU A 381 -9.61 -21.07 3.94
N GLN A 382 -10.47 -20.69 4.88
CA GLN A 382 -10.25 -20.88 6.32
C GLN A 382 -10.10 -22.35 6.72
N ALA A 383 -10.62 -23.29 5.92
CA ALA A 383 -10.40 -24.73 6.12
C ALA A 383 -9.10 -25.25 5.47
N ALA A 384 -8.38 -24.40 4.72
CA ALA A 384 -7.21 -24.75 3.91
C ALA A 384 -6.08 -23.70 4.02
N MET A 385 -5.93 -22.81 3.04
CA MET A 385 -4.77 -21.91 2.91
C MET A 385 -4.68 -20.80 3.95
N THR A 386 -5.81 -20.37 4.53
CA THR A 386 -5.87 -19.39 5.62
C THR A 386 -6.13 -20.03 6.98
N ARG A 387 -5.98 -21.36 7.09
CA ARG A 387 -6.23 -22.13 8.32
C ARG A 387 -5.45 -21.61 9.53
N ALA A 388 -4.24 -21.08 9.32
CA ALA A 388 -3.44 -20.49 10.39
C ALA A 388 -4.18 -19.36 11.12
N VAL A 389 -4.86 -18.50 10.38
CA VAL A 389 -5.63 -17.38 10.93
C VAL A 389 -6.95 -17.87 11.52
N ALA A 390 -7.62 -18.80 10.85
CA ALA A 390 -8.88 -19.37 11.34
C ALA A 390 -8.74 -20.09 12.69
N ASP A 391 -7.67 -20.87 12.86
CA ASP A 391 -7.38 -21.61 14.10
C ASP A 391 -6.91 -20.68 15.22
N THR A 392 -6.10 -19.66 14.90
CA THR A 392 -5.34 -18.94 15.94
C THR A 392 -5.83 -17.52 16.21
N GLY A 393 -6.66 -16.94 15.34
CA GLY A 393 -7.20 -15.61 15.55
C GLY A 393 -6.31 -14.48 15.02
N ILE A 394 -6.56 -13.28 15.57
CA ILE A 394 -5.83 -12.07 15.20
C ILE A 394 -4.43 -12.15 15.81
N LEU A 395 -3.39 -11.88 15.02
CA LEU A 395 -2.01 -11.93 15.47
C LEU A 395 -1.66 -10.62 16.18
N VAL A 396 -1.16 -10.68 17.41
CA VAL A 396 -0.47 -9.56 18.04
C VAL A 396 0.97 -9.56 17.56
N LEU A 397 1.32 -8.54 16.79
CA LEU A 397 2.62 -8.38 16.16
C LEU A 397 3.63 -7.64 17.06
N PHE A 398 3.15 -6.71 17.89
CA PHE A 398 3.96 -5.94 18.82
C PHE A 398 3.28 -5.87 20.19
N ASP A 399 4.06 -5.99 21.25
CA ASP A 399 3.64 -5.91 22.64
C ASP A 399 4.71 -5.19 23.47
N SER A 400 4.39 -4.02 24.00
CA SER A 400 5.34 -3.19 24.75
C SER A 400 5.81 -3.82 26.07
N ALA A 401 5.10 -4.83 26.56
CA ALA A 401 5.48 -5.60 27.76
C ALA A 401 6.36 -6.83 27.43
N ALA A 402 6.66 -7.08 26.16
CA ALA A 402 7.56 -8.15 25.74
C ALA A 402 9.00 -7.64 25.53
N ASP A 403 9.96 -8.55 25.69
CA ASP A 403 11.36 -8.34 25.34
C ASP A 403 11.91 -9.56 24.58
N PRO A 404 12.17 -9.48 23.26
CA PRO A 404 11.92 -8.31 22.40
C PRO A 404 10.41 -8.00 22.25
N PRO A 405 10.04 -6.75 21.89
CA PRO A 405 8.63 -6.34 21.82
C PRO A 405 7.88 -6.88 20.60
N LEU A 406 8.59 -7.36 19.57
CA LEU A 406 7.98 -7.94 18.37
C LEU A 406 7.72 -9.43 18.59
N ALA A 407 6.59 -9.91 18.09
CA ALA A 407 6.28 -11.32 18.05
C ALA A 407 7.37 -12.09 17.29
N PRO A 408 7.69 -13.35 17.65
CA PRO A 408 8.57 -14.18 16.83
C PRO A 408 7.97 -14.40 15.43
N VAL A 409 8.76 -14.91 14.49
CA VAL A 409 8.25 -15.37 13.18
C VAL A 409 7.24 -16.48 13.42
N GLN A 410 6.06 -16.37 12.82
CA GLN A 410 5.01 -17.36 12.92
C GLN A 410 5.25 -18.50 11.93
N GLU A 411 4.88 -19.71 12.33
CA GLU A 411 4.93 -20.87 11.46
C GLU A 411 3.75 -20.81 10.48
N THR A 412 4.03 -20.89 9.20
CA THR A 412 3.00 -20.92 8.14
C THR A 412 3.40 -21.99 7.14
N PHE A 413 2.44 -22.54 6.39
CA PHE A 413 2.74 -23.60 5.42
C PHE A 413 3.79 -23.14 4.39
N TRP A 414 3.59 -21.97 3.79
CA TRP A 414 4.52 -21.39 2.81
C TRP A 414 5.79 -20.85 3.46
N GLY A 415 5.67 -20.19 4.63
CA GLY A 415 6.84 -19.70 5.36
C GLY A 415 7.79 -20.83 5.77
N ARG A 416 7.27 -21.98 6.22
CA ARG A 416 8.06 -23.17 6.55
C ARG A 416 8.87 -23.68 5.35
N TYR A 417 8.26 -23.70 4.17
CA TYR A 417 8.91 -24.20 2.95
C TYR A 417 9.98 -23.21 2.43
N PHE A 418 9.60 -21.95 2.20
CA PHE A 418 10.49 -20.97 1.60
C PHE A 418 11.59 -20.46 2.53
N ARG A 419 11.51 -20.74 3.83
CA ARG A 419 12.59 -20.44 4.79
C ARG A 419 13.86 -21.27 4.54
N VAL A 420 13.71 -22.48 4.01
CA VAL A 420 14.82 -23.43 3.81
C VAL A 420 15.02 -23.84 2.36
N THR A 421 14.02 -23.59 1.51
CA THR A 421 14.05 -23.96 0.10
C THR A 421 13.92 -22.71 -0.77
N PRO A 422 14.94 -22.37 -1.57
CA PRO A 422 14.84 -21.31 -2.57
C PRO A 422 13.75 -21.61 -3.59
N ARG A 423 13.15 -20.55 -4.15
CA ARG A 423 12.20 -20.68 -5.24
C ARG A 423 12.89 -21.24 -6.49
N ASP A 424 12.20 -22.12 -7.20
CA ASP A 424 12.66 -22.67 -8.47
C ASP A 424 11.58 -22.47 -9.54
N VAL A 425 11.69 -21.35 -10.24
CA VAL A 425 10.76 -20.96 -11.31
C VAL A 425 10.97 -21.75 -12.61
N SER A 426 12.03 -22.57 -12.69
CA SER A 426 12.28 -23.45 -13.83
C SER A 426 11.53 -24.77 -13.72
N ASN A 427 11.16 -25.16 -12.50
CA ASN A 427 10.31 -26.31 -12.25
C ASN A 427 8.85 -25.94 -12.55
N ASP A 428 8.24 -26.63 -13.50
CA ASP A 428 6.84 -26.42 -13.87
C ASP A 428 5.92 -27.56 -13.42
N CYS A 429 6.45 -28.54 -12.66
CA CYS A 429 5.69 -29.68 -12.18
C CYS A 429 4.74 -29.26 -11.05
N PRO A 430 3.41 -29.34 -11.26
CA PRO A 430 2.43 -28.91 -10.28
C PRO A 430 2.19 -29.95 -9.19
N ALA A 431 1.74 -29.46 -8.02
CA ALA A 431 1.39 -30.34 -6.91
C ALA A 431 0.20 -31.27 -7.26
N PRO A 432 0.11 -32.48 -6.67
CA PRO A 432 -0.96 -33.43 -6.98
C PRO A 432 -2.38 -32.85 -6.85
N HIS A 433 -2.62 -32.03 -5.82
CA HIS A 433 -3.92 -31.38 -5.62
C HIS A 433 -4.21 -30.30 -6.68
N VAL A 434 -3.18 -29.61 -7.18
CA VAL A 434 -3.30 -28.66 -8.30
C VAL A 434 -3.68 -29.44 -9.55
N ARG A 435 -2.99 -30.55 -9.89
CA ARG A 435 -3.35 -31.43 -11.02
C ARG A 435 -4.80 -31.89 -10.97
N GLN A 436 -5.25 -32.39 -9.82
CA GLN A 436 -6.62 -32.87 -9.63
C GLN A 436 -7.66 -31.76 -9.75
N LEU A 437 -7.39 -30.57 -9.25
CA LEU A 437 -8.31 -29.44 -9.36
C LEU A 437 -8.30 -28.88 -10.78
N PHE A 438 -7.14 -28.78 -11.41
CA PHE A 438 -6.96 -28.36 -12.79
C PHE A 438 -7.72 -29.28 -13.76
N ALA A 439 -7.59 -30.60 -13.61
CA ALA A 439 -8.35 -31.58 -14.41
C ALA A 439 -9.87 -31.42 -14.25
N ARG A 440 -10.34 -31.07 -13.04
CA ARG A 440 -11.76 -30.80 -12.79
C ARG A 440 -12.25 -29.49 -13.40
N VAL A 441 -11.45 -28.43 -13.31
CA VAL A 441 -11.84 -27.08 -13.75
C VAL A 441 -11.73 -26.94 -15.27
N PHE A 442 -10.63 -27.41 -15.85
CA PHE A 442 -10.30 -27.21 -17.26
C PHE A 442 -10.55 -28.45 -18.12
N GLN A 443 -11.00 -29.57 -17.54
CA GLN A 443 -11.24 -30.83 -18.25
C GLN A 443 -10.00 -31.33 -19.02
N GLN A 444 -8.81 -31.05 -18.48
CA GLN A 444 -7.53 -31.37 -19.08
C GLN A 444 -6.60 -32.01 -18.05
N GLU A 445 -6.04 -33.18 -18.40
CA GLU A 445 -4.99 -33.80 -17.60
C GLU A 445 -3.62 -33.18 -17.92
N LEU A 446 -2.82 -32.97 -16.88
CA LEU A 446 -1.47 -32.43 -17.00
C LEU A 446 -0.45 -33.56 -17.18
N PRO A 447 0.62 -33.37 -17.96
CA PRO A 447 1.58 -34.42 -18.31
C PRO A 447 2.59 -34.73 -17.19
N TYR A 448 2.15 -34.72 -15.92
CA TYR A 448 2.98 -35.02 -14.75
C TYR A 448 2.31 -36.04 -13.86
N ASP A 449 3.12 -36.89 -13.24
CA ASP A 449 2.68 -37.87 -12.26
C ASP A 449 3.24 -37.55 -10.85
N ASP A 450 2.99 -38.45 -9.91
CA ASP A 450 3.49 -38.34 -8.55
C ASP A 450 5.02 -38.54 -8.44
N GLU A 451 5.63 -39.27 -9.37
CA GLU A 451 7.07 -39.50 -9.41
C GLU A 451 7.80 -38.24 -9.85
N SER A 452 7.32 -37.59 -10.92
CA SER A 452 7.77 -36.26 -11.36
C SER A 452 7.74 -35.26 -10.21
N TYR A 453 6.64 -35.21 -9.45
CA TYR A 453 6.54 -34.31 -8.29
C TYR A 453 7.57 -34.69 -7.23
N ARG A 454 7.67 -35.95 -6.80
CA ARG A 454 8.58 -36.36 -5.71
C ARG A 454 10.06 -36.19 -6.02
N SER A 455 10.45 -36.09 -7.30
CA SER A 455 11.83 -35.95 -7.73
C SER A 455 12.48 -34.60 -7.37
N GLY A 456 11.68 -33.56 -7.11
CA GLY A 456 12.16 -32.19 -6.84
C GLY A 456 11.88 -31.69 -5.41
N PRO A 457 12.42 -30.51 -5.06
CA PRO A 457 12.07 -29.84 -3.82
C PRO A 457 10.59 -29.43 -3.86
N ASN A 458 9.83 -29.83 -2.84
CA ASN A 458 8.42 -29.54 -2.72
C ASN A 458 8.01 -29.35 -1.27
N PRO A 459 6.94 -28.58 -1.00
CA PRO A 459 6.44 -28.44 0.34
C PRO A 459 5.94 -29.80 0.86
N GLY A 460 6.20 -30.03 2.15
CA GLY A 460 5.67 -31.20 2.87
C GLY A 460 4.15 -31.16 3.03
N PRO A 461 3.57 -32.08 3.83
CA PRO A 461 2.12 -32.11 4.04
C PRO A 461 1.62 -30.82 4.69
N ALA A 462 0.35 -30.48 4.42
CA ALA A 462 -0.33 -29.37 5.06
C ALA A 462 -0.26 -29.48 6.59
N ILE A 463 -0.21 -28.34 7.27
CA ILE A 463 -0.28 -28.29 8.74
C ILE A 463 -1.74 -28.57 9.13
N PRO A 464 -2.04 -29.67 9.86
CA PRO A 464 -3.42 -30.12 10.08
C PRO A 464 -4.20 -29.19 11.03
N SER A 465 -3.48 -28.54 11.96
CA SER A 465 -4.00 -27.48 12.81
C SER A 465 -2.85 -26.60 13.28
N TYR A 466 -3.16 -25.32 13.51
CA TYR A 466 -2.24 -24.34 14.09
C TYR A 466 -2.51 -24.06 15.57
N GLU A 467 -3.52 -24.72 16.16
CA GLU A 467 -3.82 -24.61 17.59
C GLU A 467 -2.61 -25.05 18.44
N GLY A 468 -2.24 -24.23 19.42
CA GLY A 468 -1.12 -24.52 20.32
C GLY A 468 0.28 -24.40 19.70
N LEU A 469 0.41 -24.11 18.41
CA LEU A 469 1.73 -23.87 17.77
C LEU A 469 2.36 -22.52 18.18
N PHE A 470 1.55 -21.60 18.69
CA PHE A 470 1.97 -20.24 19.03
C PHE A 470 1.64 -19.90 20.47
N GLU A 471 2.49 -19.07 21.09
CA GLU A 471 2.22 -18.60 22.44
C GLU A 471 0.93 -17.76 22.46
N PRO A 472 -0.03 -18.05 23.36
CA PRO A 472 -1.30 -17.34 23.44
C PRO A 472 -1.18 -15.82 23.59
N ARG A 473 -0.08 -15.32 24.16
CA ARG A 473 0.17 -13.88 24.32
C ARG A 473 0.19 -13.12 22.99
N TRP A 474 0.53 -13.79 21.90
CA TRP A 474 0.62 -13.22 20.56
C TRP A 474 -0.70 -13.37 19.79
N ARG A 475 -1.81 -13.65 20.47
CA ARG A 475 -3.14 -13.79 19.87
C ARG A 475 -4.18 -12.92 20.58
N ILE A 476 -5.27 -12.67 19.85
CA ILE A 476 -6.54 -12.12 20.33
C ILE A 476 -7.65 -13.06 19.88
#